data_AF-A0A8H5Z5G2-F1
#
_entry.id   AF-A0A8H5Z5G2-F1
#
_cell.length_a   1.000
_cell.length_b   1.000
_cell.length_c   1.000
_cell.angle_alpha   90.00
_cell.angle_beta   90.00
_cell.angle_gamma   90.00
#
_symmetry.space_group_name_H-M   'P 1'
#
loop_
_entity.id
_entity.type
_entity.pdbx_description
1 polymer ?
#
loop_
_entity_poly.entity_id
_entity_poly.type
_entity_poly.pdbx_seq_one_letter_code
_entity_poly.pdbx_strand_id
1 'polypeptide(L)'
;MSAPSLDQQGTESVSSIDSFDPSPTLVHKTITREEALDQAVETIAKMGKSKFVHKLLEPAVSKWLTEPILRVLPPEMKHTVHAWCLSHDPMWFNKLSEFIDEDISEWEYTVEVPNRRKDMAFCGMGADILRFYVADLKPLRKGLPEPERREVVNKVRRGVALFADFHDEKMKAMEREVHNLVQQERDTMEIERSAFATAFELQNEAIAD
;
A
#
# COMPACT_ATOMS: atom_id res chain seq x y z
N MET A 1 -26.24 -59.71 -38.13
CA MET A 1 -24.88 -59.32 -37.69
C MET A 1 -24.52 -58.05 -38.44
N SER A 2 -24.07 -56.93 -37.89
CA SER A 2 -23.84 -56.46 -36.52
C SER A 2 -23.76 -54.92 -36.56
N ALA A 3 -23.84 -54.31 -35.37
CA ALA A 3 -24.03 -52.90 -35.04
C ALA A 3 -22.80 -51.96 -35.32
N PRO A 4 -22.89 -50.64 -35.02
CA PRO A 4 -22.04 -49.54 -35.53
C PRO A 4 -20.88 -49.11 -34.58
N SER A 5 -19.98 -48.22 -35.05
CA SER A 5 -19.03 -47.39 -34.24
C SER A 5 -18.84 -46.05 -34.98
N LEU A 6 -19.02 -44.84 -34.46
CA LEU A 6 -18.82 -44.16 -33.16
C LEU A 6 -17.36 -43.77 -32.92
N ASP A 7 -17.05 -42.53 -33.29
CA ASP A 7 -16.04 -41.61 -32.72
C ASP A 7 -16.35 -40.24 -33.36
N GLN A 8 -17.14 -39.33 -32.77
CA GLN A 8 -16.87 -38.54 -31.55
C GLN A 8 -15.46 -37.97 -31.48
N GLN A 9 -15.22 -36.89 -32.21
CA GLN A 9 -14.39 -35.80 -31.69
C GLN A 9 -15.21 -34.52 -31.68
N GLY A 10 -15.95 -34.37 -30.57
CA GLY A 10 -16.28 -33.05 -30.07
C GLY A 10 -14.98 -32.36 -29.70
N THR A 11 -14.50 -31.47 -30.56
CA THR A 11 -13.76 -30.33 -30.04
C THR A 11 -14.81 -29.42 -29.44
N GLU A 12 -14.96 -29.59 -28.13
CA GLU A 12 -15.64 -28.67 -27.24
C GLU A 12 -15.30 -27.24 -27.66
N SER A 13 -16.27 -26.60 -28.31
CA SER A 13 -16.31 -25.15 -28.40
C SER A 13 -16.47 -24.70 -26.96
N VAL A 14 -15.34 -24.45 -26.29
CA VAL A 14 -15.29 -23.77 -25.01
C VAL A 14 -16.05 -22.46 -25.20
N SER A 15 -17.27 -22.45 -24.66
CA SER A 15 -18.17 -21.33 -24.66
C SER A 15 -17.49 -20.18 -23.95
N SER A 16 -16.81 -19.32 -24.71
CA SER A 16 -16.45 -17.97 -24.29
C SER A 16 -17.71 -17.10 -24.35
N ILE A 17 -18.70 -17.50 -23.55
CA ILE A 17 -19.88 -16.70 -23.26
C ILE A 17 -19.63 -16.07 -21.89
N ASP A 18 -19.46 -14.75 -21.98
CA ASP A 18 -19.64 -13.78 -20.92
C ASP A 18 -18.52 -13.68 -19.86
N SER A 19 -17.37 -13.14 -20.29
CA SER A 19 -16.64 -12.20 -19.45
C SER A 19 -16.74 -10.83 -20.11
N PHE A 20 -17.86 -10.12 -19.92
CA PHE A 20 -18.01 -8.69 -20.19
C PHE A 20 -17.09 -7.81 -19.30
N ASP A 21 -16.00 -8.36 -18.77
CA ASP A 21 -15.04 -7.61 -17.97
C ASP A 21 -13.97 -7.02 -18.92
N PRO A 22 -13.88 -5.68 -19.06
CA PRO A 22 -12.90 -5.06 -19.96
C PRO A 22 -11.49 -5.49 -19.58
N SER A 23 -10.64 -5.72 -20.59
CA SER A 23 -9.23 -6.02 -20.38
C SER A 23 -8.55 -4.87 -19.60
N PRO A 24 -7.51 -5.15 -18.78
CA PRO A 24 -6.69 -4.12 -18.15
C PRO A 24 -6.21 -3.10 -19.18
N THR A 25 -6.21 -1.82 -18.79
CA THR A 25 -5.75 -0.75 -19.67
C THR A 25 -4.30 -0.45 -19.32
N LEU A 26 -3.42 -0.52 -20.30
CA LEU A 26 -2.05 -0.01 -20.17
C LEU A 26 -2.10 1.52 -20.26
N VAL A 27 -1.68 2.20 -19.20
CA VAL A 27 -1.57 3.66 -19.17
C VAL A 27 -0.10 4.02 -19.09
N HIS A 28 0.38 4.79 -20.07
CA HIS A 28 1.70 5.40 -20.03
C HIS A 28 1.67 6.59 -19.07
N LYS A 29 2.61 6.59 -18.12
CA LYS A 29 2.80 7.66 -17.16
C LYS A 29 4.24 8.11 -17.20
N THR A 30 4.44 9.38 -16.87
CA THR A 30 5.75 9.97 -16.66
C THR A 30 5.80 10.46 -15.23
N ILE A 31 6.95 10.32 -14.57
CA ILE A 31 7.22 10.94 -13.28
C ILE A 31 8.46 11.81 -13.39
N THR A 32 8.39 13.01 -12.82
CA THR A 32 9.54 13.92 -12.76
C THR A 32 10.25 13.81 -11.41
N ARG A 33 11.51 14.25 -11.37
CA ARG A 33 12.29 14.34 -10.13
C ARG A 33 11.59 15.19 -9.07
N GLU A 34 10.98 16.31 -9.46
CA GLU A 34 10.27 17.20 -8.52
C GLU A 34 9.10 16.48 -7.84
N GLU A 35 8.28 15.77 -8.62
CA GLU A 35 7.15 14.98 -8.10
C GLU A 35 7.60 13.83 -7.19
N ALA A 36 8.74 13.20 -7.49
CA ALA A 36 9.32 12.15 -6.65
C ALA A 36 9.89 12.72 -5.35
N LEU A 37 10.54 13.89 -5.40
CA LEU A 37 11.08 14.56 -4.23
C LEU A 37 9.98 15.02 -3.27
N ASP A 38 8.89 15.60 -3.78
CA ASP A 38 7.75 15.98 -2.95
C ASP A 38 7.16 14.80 -2.17
N GLN A 39 7.23 13.59 -2.73
CA GLN A 39 6.75 12.37 -2.09
C GLN A 39 7.76 11.75 -1.11
N ALA A 40 9.06 11.86 -1.40
CA ALA A 40 10.09 11.09 -0.71
C ALA A 40 10.95 11.90 0.26
N VAL A 41 11.15 13.21 0.05
CA VAL A 41 12.12 14.05 0.79
C VAL A 41 11.93 13.98 2.30
N GLU A 42 10.70 14.16 2.77
CA GLU A 42 10.42 14.14 4.22
C GLU A 42 10.77 12.78 4.83
N THR A 43 10.41 11.70 4.14
CA THR A 43 10.66 10.33 4.63
C THR A 43 12.15 9.98 4.58
N ILE A 44 12.86 10.36 3.52
CA ILE A 44 14.30 10.13 3.37
C ILE A 44 15.08 10.93 4.42
N ALA A 45 14.69 12.18 4.70
CA ALA A 45 15.27 12.98 5.76
C ALA A 45 15.13 12.34 7.15
N LYS A 46 14.05 11.55 7.36
CA LYS A 46 13.83 10.76 8.59
C LYS A 46 14.65 9.47 8.59
N MET A 47 14.85 8.80 7.46
CA MET A 47 15.71 7.60 7.35
C MET A 47 17.18 7.88 7.72
N GLY A 48 17.71 9.02 7.28
CA GLY A 48 19.10 9.42 7.57
C GLY A 48 19.35 9.76 9.04
N LYS A 49 18.32 9.72 9.88
CA LYS A 49 18.40 10.07 11.31
C LYS A 49 18.06 8.83 12.13
N SER A 50 19.02 8.35 12.92
CA SER A 50 18.90 7.19 13.81
C SER A 50 17.79 7.29 14.89
N LYS A 51 17.16 8.45 15.04
CA LYS A 51 16.26 8.78 16.16
C LYS A 51 14.78 8.52 15.89
N PHE A 52 14.40 8.20 14.66
CA PHE A 52 12.99 8.02 14.29
C PHE A 52 12.46 6.64 14.65
N VAL A 53 11.22 6.60 15.12
CA VAL A 53 10.54 5.35 15.47
C VAL A 53 10.30 4.54 14.20
N HIS A 54 11.00 3.40 14.09
CA HIS A 54 10.94 2.52 12.93
C HIS A 54 9.51 2.13 12.52
N LYS A 55 8.62 1.89 13.49
CA LYS A 55 7.19 1.55 13.27
C LYS A 55 6.40 2.61 12.51
N LEU A 56 6.78 3.88 12.60
CA LEU A 56 6.14 4.96 11.84
C LEU A 56 6.76 5.13 10.45
N LEU A 57 8.06 4.82 10.34
CA LEU A 57 8.83 5.02 9.13
C LEU A 57 8.53 3.92 8.09
N GLU A 58 8.54 2.66 8.48
CA GLU A 58 8.39 1.52 7.57
C GLU A 58 7.11 1.58 6.69
N PRO A 59 5.90 1.88 7.23
CA PRO A 59 4.71 2.02 6.39
C PRO A 59 4.77 3.24 5.47
N ALA A 60 5.36 4.35 5.95
CA ALA A 60 5.51 5.56 5.15
C ALA A 60 6.47 5.35 3.98
N VAL A 61 7.57 4.64 4.20
CA VAL A 61 8.54 4.25 3.17
C VAL A 61 7.90 3.33 2.15
N SER A 62 7.24 2.25 2.62
CA SER A 62 6.61 1.26 1.75
C SER A 62 5.58 1.87 0.78
N LYS A 63 4.96 2.99 1.16
CA LYS A 63 3.96 3.68 0.33
C LYS A 63 4.54 4.30 -0.94
N TRP A 64 5.74 4.88 -0.89
CA TRP A 64 6.35 5.57 -2.02
C TRP A 64 7.53 4.80 -2.63
N LEU A 65 8.05 3.78 -1.94
CA LEU A 65 9.16 2.94 -2.39
C LEU A 65 8.75 2.11 -3.62
N THR A 66 8.77 2.78 -4.77
CA THR A 66 8.40 2.24 -6.08
C THR A 66 9.51 2.55 -7.07
N GLU A 67 9.67 1.70 -8.07
CA GLU A 67 10.74 1.83 -9.04
C GLU A 67 10.73 3.18 -9.78
N PRO A 68 9.57 3.70 -10.26
CA PRO A 68 9.54 4.97 -10.96
C PRO A 68 10.06 6.13 -10.10
N ILE A 69 9.67 6.17 -8.83
CA ILE A 69 10.14 7.20 -7.88
C ILE A 69 11.65 7.04 -7.67
N LEU A 70 12.10 5.82 -7.41
CA LEU A 70 13.51 5.55 -7.14
C LEU A 70 14.41 5.87 -8.34
N ARG A 71 13.98 5.62 -9.57
CA ARG A 71 14.77 5.91 -10.79
C ARG A 71 15.13 7.39 -10.93
N VAL A 72 14.20 8.29 -10.61
CA VAL A 72 14.36 9.75 -10.78
C VAL A 72 14.97 10.46 -9.56
N LEU A 73 15.16 9.75 -8.44
CA LEU A 73 15.81 10.34 -7.26
C LEU A 73 17.28 10.67 -7.54
N PRO A 74 17.80 11.76 -6.94
CA PRO A 74 19.23 12.05 -6.97
C PRO A 74 20.06 10.89 -6.36
N PRO A 75 21.29 10.64 -6.85
CA PRO A 75 22.17 9.60 -6.32
C PRO A 75 22.37 9.65 -4.80
N GLU A 76 22.56 10.85 -4.23
CA GLU A 76 22.72 11.04 -2.78
C GLU A 76 21.54 10.47 -1.97
N MET A 77 20.33 10.66 -2.48
CA MET A 77 19.10 10.17 -1.84
C MET A 77 18.93 8.68 -2.09
N LYS A 78 19.28 8.18 -3.28
CA LYS A 78 19.32 6.74 -3.57
C LYS A 78 20.24 6.00 -2.60
N HIS A 79 21.43 6.51 -2.33
CA HIS A 79 22.34 5.90 -1.34
C HIS A 79 21.76 5.87 0.07
N THR A 80 21.03 6.92 0.49
CA THR A 80 20.36 6.93 1.79
C THR A 80 19.28 5.85 1.87
N VAL A 81 18.47 5.72 0.81
CA VAL A 81 17.46 4.67 0.71
C VAL A 81 18.09 3.28 0.63
N HIS A 82 19.21 3.13 -0.09
CA HIS A 82 19.96 1.88 -0.21
C HIS A 82 20.44 1.36 1.14
N ALA A 83 21.07 2.25 1.93
CA ALA A 83 21.53 1.92 3.27
C ALA A 83 20.36 1.52 4.20
N TRP A 84 19.21 2.16 4.04
CA TRP A 84 18.01 1.80 4.78
C TRP A 84 17.44 0.44 4.33
N CYS A 85 17.35 0.19 3.02
CA CYS A 85 16.85 -1.08 2.46
C CYS A 85 17.70 -2.28 2.85
N LEU A 86 19.01 -2.12 3.05
CA LEU A 86 19.90 -3.21 3.50
C LEU A 86 19.37 -3.93 4.75
N SER A 87 18.76 -3.19 5.67
CA SER A 87 18.27 -3.71 6.96
C SER A 87 16.79 -4.06 6.97
N HIS A 88 16.01 -3.61 5.98
CA HIS A 88 14.54 -3.61 6.04
C HIS A 88 13.86 -4.23 4.82
N ASP A 89 14.43 -4.07 3.62
CA ASP A 89 13.88 -4.62 2.39
C ASP A 89 15.00 -5.10 1.44
N PRO A 90 15.40 -6.38 1.55
CA PRO A 90 16.43 -6.98 0.70
C PRO A 90 16.06 -6.99 -0.79
N MET A 91 14.77 -6.99 -1.13
CA MET A 91 14.32 -6.98 -2.53
C MET A 91 14.63 -5.63 -3.16
N TRP A 92 14.25 -4.54 -2.49
CA TRP A 92 14.55 -3.19 -2.96
C TRP A 92 16.04 -2.87 -2.92
N PHE A 93 16.79 -3.40 -1.94
CA PHE A 93 18.24 -3.26 -1.90
C PHE A 93 18.91 -3.77 -3.19
N ASN A 94 18.57 -4.99 -3.61
CA ASN A 94 19.13 -5.59 -4.83
C ASN A 94 18.72 -4.79 -6.07
N LYS A 95 17.43 -4.45 -6.17
CA LYS A 95 16.89 -3.73 -7.32
C LYS A 95 17.48 -2.32 -7.46
N LEU A 96 17.62 -1.58 -6.36
CA LEU A 96 18.19 -0.23 -6.39
C LEU A 96 19.68 -0.25 -6.79
N SER A 97 20.40 -1.31 -6.43
CA SER A 97 21.83 -1.47 -6.78
C SER A 97 22.06 -1.47 -8.30
N GLU A 98 21.07 -1.82 -9.10
CA GLU A 98 21.15 -1.81 -10.56
C GLU A 98 21.22 -0.39 -11.15
N PHE A 99 20.68 0.62 -10.45
CA PHE A 99 20.52 1.99 -10.96
C PHE A 99 20.89 3.08 -9.94
N ILE A 100 21.72 2.73 -8.95
CA ILE A 100 22.04 3.62 -7.82
C ILE A 100 22.79 4.89 -8.25
N ASP A 101 23.67 4.77 -9.25
CA ASP A 101 24.48 5.88 -9.78
C ASP A 101 23.81 6.60 -10.96
N GLU A 102 22.66 6.14 -11.42
CA GLU A 102 21.92 6.81 -12.51
C GLU A 102 21.38 8.15 -12.01
N ASP A 103 21.54 9.22 -12.78
CA ASP A 103 20.92 10.51 -12.47
C ASP A 103 19.99 10.92 -13.61
N ILE A 104 18.70 10.60 -13.44
CA ILE A 104 17.67 10.81 -14.45
C ILE A 104 16.63 11.78 -13.86
N SER A 105 16.22 12.77 -14.65
CA SER A 105 15.23 13.76 -14.22
C SER A 105 13.78 13.36 -14.48
N GLU A 106 13.55 12.48 -15.46
CA GLU A 106 12.22 12.07 -15.91
C GLU A 106 12.24 10.59 -16.30
N TRP A 107 11.21 9.83 -15.89
CA TRP A 107 11.09 8.42 -16.23
C TRP A 107 9.69 8.09 -16.74
N GLU A 108 9.63 7.41 -17.89
CA GLU A 108 8.40 6.92 -18.47
C GLU A 108 8.18 5.46 -18.08
N TYR A 109 7.00 5.15 -17.58
CA TYR A 109 6.63 3.80 -17.16
C TYR A 109 5.19 3.50 -17.56
N THR A 110 4.94 2.21 -17.80
CA THR A 110 3.60 1.74 -18.14
C THR A 110 3.00 1.11 -16.90
N VAL A 111 1.79 1.55 -16.54
CA VAL A 111 1.02 0.96 -15.45
C VAL A 111 -0.13 0.20 -16.06
N GLU A 112 -0.21 -1.08 -15.74
CA GLU A 112 -1.44 -1.84 -15.92
C GLU A 112 -2.47 -1.32 -14.93
N VAL A 113 -3.47 -0.60 -15.42
CA VAL A 113 -4.62 -0.19 -14.63
C VAL A 113 -5.65 -1.30 -14.74
N PRO A 114 -5.94 -2.02 -13.64
CA PRO A 114 -6.94 -3.07 -13.67
C PRO A 114 -8.30 -2.46 -14.00
N ASN A 115 -8.89 -2.90 -15.09
CA ASN A 115 -10.19 -2.39 -15.55
C ASN A 115 -11.35 -3.27 -15.05
N ARG A 116 -11.02 -4.40 -14.42
CA ARG A 116 -11.97 -5.29 -13.77
C ARG A 116 -12.03 -4.97 -12.29
N ARG A 117 -13.24 -4.85 -11.73
CA ARG A 117 -13.44 -4.63 -10.28
C ARG A 117 -12.80 -5.73 -9.42
N LYS A 118 -12.66 -6.95 -9.94
CA LYS A 118 -11.99 -8.08 -9.26
C LYS A 118 -10.46 -8.01 -9.28
N ASP A 119 -9.88 -7.25 -10.22
CA ASP A 119 -8.43 -7.13 -10.42
C ASP A 119 -7.90 -5.81 -9.85
N MET A 120 -8.78 -4.89 -9.45
CA MET A 120 -8.39 -3.69 -8.70
C MET A 120 -7.81 -4.10 -7.34
N ALA A 121 -6.65 -3.55 -6.99
CA ALA A 121 -6.09 -3.69 -5.66
C ALA A 121 -7.07 -3.11 -4.65
N PHE A 122 -7.74 -3.99 -3.94
CA PHE A 122 -8.65 -3.64 -2.87
C PHE A 122 -7.83 -3.29 -1.63
N CYS A 123 -7.44 -2.02 -1.53
CA CYS A 123 -6.65 -1.50 -0.42
C CYS A 123 -7.54 -1.24 0.81
N GLY A 124 -7.12 -1.78 1.97
CA GLY A 124 -7.74 -1.51 3.28
C GLY A 124 -8.40 -2.72 3.95
N MET A 125 -8.49 -2.68 5.28
CA MET A 125 -8.98 -3.76 6.17
C MET A 125 -10.45 -4.20 5.96
N GLY A 126 -11.15 -3.70 4.94
CA GLY A 126 -12.58 -3.93 4.75
C GLY A 126 -13.01 -4.59 3.45
N ALA A 127 -12.11 -4.63 2.46
CA ALA A 127 -12.52 -4.99 1.11
C ALA A 127 -12.90 -6.46 0.95
N ASP A 128 -12.18 -7.38 1.60
CA ASP A 128 -12.51 -8.81 1.60
C ASP A 128 -13.83 -9.10 2.30
N ILE A 129 -14.17 -8.33 3.34
CA ILE A 129 -15.43 -8.47 4.07
C ILE A 129 -16.62 -8.02 3.20
N LEU A 130 -16.46 -6.89 2.50
CA LEU A 130 -17.46 -6.43 1.53
C LEU A 130 -17.66 -7.44 0.38
N ARG A 131 -16.64 -8.26 0.04
CA ARG A 131 -16.75 -9.33 -0.96
C ARG A 131 -17.75 -10.41 -0.57
N PHE A 132 -17.78 -10.81 0.70
CA PHE A 132 -18.76 -11.78 1.19
C PHE A 132 -20.18 -11.25 1.05
N TYR A 133 -20.40 -9.97 1.39
CA TYR A 133 -21.73 -9.36 1.27
C TYR A 133 -22.17 -9.17 -0.18
N VAL A 134 -21.27 -8.79 -1.09
CA VAL A 134 -21.58 -8.72 -2.52
C VAL A 134 -21.92 -10.11 -3.08
N ALA A 135 -21.21 -11.16 -2.63
CA ALA A 135 -21.52 -12.53 -3.02
C ALA A 135 -22.92 -12.97 -2.52
N ASP A 136 -23.26 -12.64 -1.27
CA ASP A 136 -24.57 -12.91 -0.67
C ASP A 136 -25.72 -12.19 -1.41
N LEU A 137 -25.46 -11.08 -2.11
CA LEU A 137 -26.45 -10.38 -2.93
C LEU A 137 -26.64 -10.97 -4.34
N LYS A 138 -25.71 -11.78 -4.85
CA LYS A 138 -25.79 -12.37 -6.21
C LYS A 138 -27.10 -13.15 -6.47
N PRO A 139 -27.63 -13.95 -5.53
CA PRO A 139 -28.89 -14.67 -5.70
C PRO A 139 -30.09 -13.79 -6.04
N LEU A 140 -30.10 -12.52 -5.62
CA LEU A 140 -31.19 -11.57 -5.94
C LEU A 140 -31.38 -11.38 -7.45
N ARG A 141 -30.33 -11.57 -8.26
CA ARG A 141 -30.37 -11.48 -9.72
C ARG A 141 -31.20 -12.58 -10.38
N LYS A 142 -31.44 -13.69 -9.66
CA LYS A 142 -32.19 -14.85 -10.17
C LYS A 142 -33.70 -14.75 -9.94
N GLY A 143 -34.20 -13.64 -9.39
CA GLY A 143 -35.63 -13.44 -9.15
C GLY A 143 -36.15 -14.29 -7.99
N LEU A 144 -35.59 -14.09 -6.79
CA LEU A 144 -36.01 -14.82 -5.59
C LEU A 144 -37.42 -14.42 -5.11
N PRO A 145 -38.14 -15.34 -4.46
CA PRO A 145 -39.36 -15.03 -3.71
C PRO A 145 -39.14 -13.88 -2.73
N GLU A 146 -40.19 -13.08 -2.51
CA GLU A 146 -40.16 -11.93 -1.60
C GLU A 146 -39.60 -12.20 -0.19
N PRO A 147 -39.99 -13.29 0.51
CA PRO A 147 -39.44 -13.58 1.84
C PRO A 147 -37.93 -13.86 1.81
N GLU A 148 -37.46 -14.66 0.84
CA GLU A 148 -36.05 -15.01 0.69
C GLU A 148 -35.20 -13.79 0.30
N ARG A 149 -35.71 -12.95 -0.60
CA ARG A 149 -35.09 -11.67 -0.95
C ARG A 149 -34.95 -10.77 0.27
N ARG A 150 -35.99 -10.67 1.09
CA ARG A 150 -35.97 -9.86 2.32
C ARG A 150 -34.98 -10.40 3.34
N GLU A 151 -34.86 -11.72 3.45
CA GLU A 151 -33.86 -12.37 4.31
C GLU A 151 -32.43 -12.06 3.88
N VAL A 152 -32.12 -12.23 2.58
CA VAL A 152 -30.81 -11.91 2.00
C VAL A 152 -30.44 -10.45 2.23
N VAL A 153 -31.35 -9.53 1.93
CA VAL A 153 -31.11 -8.08 2.12
C VAL A 153 -30.89 -7.76 3.60
N ASN A 154 -31.67 -8.34 4.51
CA ASN A 154 -31.52 -8.09 5.95
C ASN A 154 -30.22 -8.66 6.51
N LYS A 155 -29.78 -9.83 6.05
CA LYS A 155 -28.49 -10.43 6.42
C LYS A 155 -27.34 -9.52 6.02
N VAL A 156 -27.32 -9.10 4.75
CA VAL A 156 -26.29 -8.20 4.22
C VAL A 156 -26.31 -6.85 4.93
N ARG A 157 -27.49 -6.26 5.14
CA ARG A 157 -27.63 -4.98 5.85
C ARG A 157 -27.07 -5.03 7.27
N ARG A 158 -27.40 -6.07 8.04
CA ARG A 158 -26.87 -6.27 9.41
C ARG A 158 -25.36 -6.48 9.40
N GLY A 159 -24.87 -7.30 8.49
CA GLY A 159 -23.44 -7.59 8.39
C GLY A 159 -22.60 -6.36 8.00
N VAL A 160 -23.09 -5.55 7.07
CA VAL A 160 -22.43 -4.29 6.67
C VAL A 160 -22.44 -3.29 7.82
N ALA A 161 -23.54 -3.17 8.57
CA ALA A 161 -23.60 -2.28 9.74
C ALA A 161 -22.58 -2.67 10.82
N LEU A 162 -22.53 -3.96 11.20
CA LEU A 162 -21.54 -4.46 12.16
C LEU A 162 -20.10 -4.26 11.69
N PHE A 163 -19.86 -4.47 10.39
CA PHE A 163 -18.55 -4.24 9.81
C PHE A 163 -18.15 -2.77 9.87
N ALA A 164 -19.08 -1.84 9.57
CA ALA A 164 -18.83 -0.41 9.67
C ALA A 164 -18.47 0.01 11.11
N ASP A 165 -19.23 -0.46 12.10
CA ASP A 165 -18.96 -0.19 13.52
C ASP A 165 -17.58 -0.69 13.95
N PHE A 166 -17.24 -1.93 13.57
CA PHE A 166 -15.93 -2.52 13.84
C PHE A 166 -14.79 -1.77 13.14
N HIS A 167 -14.99 -1.40 11.88
CA HIS A 167 -13.99 -0.68 11.11
C HIS A 167 -13.73 0.71 11.71
N ASP A 168 -14.77 1.43 12.10
CA ASP A 168 -14.64 2.73 12.76
C ASP A 168 -13.92 2.62 14.11
N GLU A 169 -14.20 1.58 14.90
CA GLU A 169 -13.49 1.33 16.15
C GLU A 169 -12.00 1.05 15.93
N LYS A 170 -11.69 0.19 14.94
CA LYS A 170 -10.30 -0.15 14.58
C LYS A 170 -9.54 1.04 14.02
N MET A 171 -10.15 1.83 13.15
CA MET A 171 -9.54 3.05 12.61
C MET A 171 -9.25 4.05 13.73
N LYS A 172 -10.21 4.30 14.64
CA LYS A 172 -9.98 5.16 15.81
C LYS A 172 -8.89 4.64 16.75
N ALA A 173 -8.74 3.31 16.88
CA ALA A 173 -7.68 2.72 17.69
C ALA A 173 -6.31 2.92 17.04
N MET A 174 -6.21 2.67 15.74
CA MET A 174 -5.00 2.89 14.95
C MET A 174 -4.58 4.37 14.93
N GLU A 175 -5.53 5.28 14.74
CA GLU A 175 -5.28 6.73 14.80
C GLU A 175 -4.74 7.17 16.17
N ARG A 176 -5.30 6.62 17.27
CA ARG A 176 -4.79 6.86 18.62
C ARG A 176 -3.38 6.30 18.82
N GLU A 177 -3.09 5.12 18.31
CA GLU A 177 -1.75 4.52 18.39
C GLU A 177 -0.72 5.37 17.63
N VAL A 178 -1.05 5.80 16.41
CA VAL A 178 -0.20 6.71 15.62
C VAL A 178 0.01 8.03 16.36
N HIS A 179 -1.05 8.62 16.93
CA HIS A 179 -0.94 9.85 17.71
C HIS A 179 -0.02 9.69 18.93
N ASN A 180 -0.14 8.58 19.66
CA ASN A 180 0.71 8.28 20.82
C ASN A 180 2.18 8.11 20.42
N LEU A 181 2.46 7.43 19.29
CA LEU A 181 3.82 7.27 18.79
C LEU A 181 4.44 8.61 18.39
N VAL A 182 3.66 9.49 17.75
CA VAL A 182 4.11 10.85 17.39
C VAL A 182 4.35 11.70 18.65
N GLN A 183 3.49 11.60 19.66
CA GLN A 183 3.69 12.31 20.92
C GLN A 183 4.93 11.81 21.66
N GLN A 184 5.12 10.49 21.71
CA GLN A 184 6.32 9.88 22.30
C GLN A 184 7.60 10.36 21.60
N GLU A 185 7.59 10.44 20.27
CA GLU A 185 8.72 10.97 19.50
C GLU A 185 9.01 12.43 19.88
N ARG A 186 7.97 13.27 19.98
CA ARG A 186 8.11 14.68 20.36
C ARG A 186 8.69 14.84 21.76
N ASP A 187 8.18 14.08 22.73
CA ASP A 187 8.64 14.13 24.12
C ASP A 187 10.11 13.68 24.21
N THR A 188 10.48 12.64 23.45
CA THR A 188 11.87 12.16 23.39
C THR A 188 12.80 13.24 22.84
N MET A 189 12.42 13.92 21.75
CA MET A 189 13.21 15.02 21.18
C MET A 189 13.36 16.20 22.16
N GLU A 190 12.33 16.50 22.94
CA GLU A 190 12.37 17.58 23.93
C GLU A 190 13.32 17.27 25.08
N ILE A 191 13.29 16.04 25.60
CA ILE A 191 14.22 15.58 26.64
C ILE A 191 15.66 15.66 26.15
N GLU A 192 15.94 15.17 24.95
CA GLU A 192 17.29 15.24 24.38
C GLU A 192 17.75 16.69 24.19
N ARG A 193 16.88 17.56 23.66
CA ARG A 193 17.22 18.98 23.47
C ARG A 193 17.55 19.65 24.79
N SER A 194 16.80 19.36 25.85
CA SER A 194 17.09 19.85 27.19
C SER A 194 18.44 19.34 27.69
N ALA A 195 18.73 18.04 27.52
CA ALA A 195 19.99 17.44 27.94
C ALA A 195 21.20 18.06 27.21
N PHE A 196 21.09 18.31 25.91
CA PHE A 196 22.12 19.01 25.14
C PHE A 196 22.33 20.44 25.60
N ALA A 197 21.26 21.19 25.89
CA ALA A 197 21.36 22.56 26.40
C ALA A 197 22.09 22.58 27.75
N THR A 198 21.70 21.69 28.68
CA THR A 198 22.36 21.58 29.99
C THR A 198 23.82 21.17 29.86
N ALA A 199 24.15 20.22 28.98
CA ALA A 199 25.54 19.82 28.75
C ALA A 199 26.39 20.97 28.17
N PHE A 200 25.79 21.78 27.29
CA PHE A 200 26.44 22.97 26.72
C PHE A 200 26.68 24.07 27.76
N GLU A 201 25.71 24.31 28.66
CA GLU A 201 25.87 25.23 29.78
C GLU A 201 27.00 24.79 30.72
N LEU A 202 27.02 23.52 31.12
CA LEU A 202 28.08 22.96 31.97
C LEU A 202 29.45 23.03 31.30
N GLN A 203 29.54 22.85 29.98
CA GLN A 203 30.79 22.97 29.25
C GLN A 203 31.29 24.41 29.17
N ASN A 204 30.39 25.39 29.03
CA ASN A 204 30.77 26.81 29.03
C ASN A 204 31.22 27.29 30.41
N GLU A 205 30.57 26.80 31.48
CA GLU A 205 31.02 27.07 32.86
C GLU A 205 32.43 26.50 33.10
N ALA A 206 32.71 25.28 32.63
CA ALA A 206 34.02 24.65 32.80
C ALA A 206 35.17 25.28 31.99
N ILE A 207 34.89 26.13 31.00
CA ILE A 207 35.89 26.85 30.19
C ILE A 207 36.13 28.27 30.73
N ALA A 208 35.23 28.79 31.55
CA ALA A 208 35.30 30.13 32.13
C ALA A 208 36.09 30.19 33.46
N ASP A 209 36.42 29.03 34.06
CA ASP A 209 37.33 28.85 35.19
C ASP A 209 38.77 28.52 34.74
#